data_AF-A0A1H2HI23-F1
#
_entry.id   AF-A0A1H2HI23-F1
#
_cell.length_a   1.000
_cell.length_b   1.000
_cell.length_c   1.000
_cell.angle_alpha   90.00
_cell.angle_beta   90.00
_cell.angle_gamma   90.00
#
_symmetry.space_group_name_H-M   'P 1'
#
loop_
_entity.id
_entity.type
_entity.pdbx_description
1 polymer ?
#
loop_
_entity_poly.entity_id
_entity_poly.type
_entity_poly.pdbx_seq_one_letter_code
_entity_poly.pdbx_strand_id
1 'polypeptide(L)'
;MSSDRRPHTRHSRTFARVGAKYPTGWEVTSEDFECLLLKLPPDVTRVTASMRLAIEAEFGGWELSRVRLYSDGTRKVLLKRRRPPRGARSLGADTPQTNHRRTDHDGHDPRSAQAC
;
A
#
# COMPACT_ATOMS: atom_id res chain seq x y z
N MET A 1 23.07 -36.59 -22.93
CA MET A 1 22.92 -35.12 -22.94
C MET A 1 22.36 -34.71 -21.58
N SER A 2 23.24 -34.40 -20.62
CA SER A 2 22.82 -34.00 -19.27
C SER A 2 22.33 -32.56 -19.30
N SER A 3 21.02 -32.38 -19.21
CA SER A 3 20.41 -31.06 -19.08
C SER A 3 20.68 -30.51 -17.69
N ASP A 4 21.62 -29.57 -17.62
CA ASP A 4 21.93 -28.74 -16.45
C ASP A 4 20.66 -28.03 -15.97
N ARG A 5 20.13 -28.45 -14.80
CA ARG A 5 19.01 -27.78 -14.14
C ARG A 5 19.54 -26.57 -13.39
N ARG A 6 19.54 -25.41 -14.05
CA ARG A 6 19.76 -24.12 -13.39
C ARG A 6 18.70 -23.89 -12.31
N PRO A 7 19.08 -23.67 -11.04
CA PRO A 7 18.13 -23.29 -10.02
C PRO A 7 17.69 -21.85 -10.30
N HIS A 8 16.45 -21.68 -10.78
CA HIS A 8 15.80 -20.38 -10.82
C HIS A 8 15.46 -20.00 -9.38
N THR A 9 16.34 -19.26 -8.72
CA THR A 9 16.06 -18.64 -7.44
C THR A 9 14.87 -17.69 -7.64
N ARG A 10 13.71 -18.13 -7.14
CA ARG A 10 12.50 -17.31 -7.04
C ARG A 10 12.87 -16.08 -6.22
N HIS A 11 13.04 -14.94 -6.89
CA HIS A 11 13.30 -13.64 -6.25
C HIS A 11 12.18 -13.36 -5.26
N SER A 12 12.42 -13.71 -4.00
CA SER A 12 11.45 -13.48 -2.94
C SER A 12 11.37 -11.97 -2.74
N ARG A 13 10.31 -11.36 -3.29
CA ARG A 13 9.91 -9.98 -3.02
C ARG A 13 9.50 -9.89 -1.55
N THR A 14 10.48 -9.78 -0.65
CA THR A 14 10.20 -9.48 0.76
C THR A 14 10.24 -7.98 0.95
N PHE A 15 9.22 -7.29 0.44
CA PHE A 15 8.87 -5.98 0.98
C PHE A 15 8.32 -6.23 2.38
N ALA A 16 8.95 -5.66 3.41
CA ALA A 16 8.50 -5.91 4.77
C ALA A 16 7.14 -5.24 4.98
N ARG A 17 6.24 -5.98 5.59
CA ARG A 17 4.90 -5.53 5.96
C ARG A 17 5.01 -4.48 7.07
N VAL A 18 4.04 -3.58 7.12
CA VAL A 18 3.80 -2.70 8.28
C VAL A 18 3.76 -3.59 9.53
N GLY A 19 4.74 -3.44 10.43
CA GLY A 19 4.92 -4.30 11.63
C GLY A 19 6.28 -4.98 11.78
N ALA A 20 7.20 -4.84 10.82
CA ALA A 20 8.57 -5.32 10.99
C ALA A 20 9.30 -4.58 12.15
N LYS A 21 9.86 -5.32 13.12
CA LYS A 21 10.56 -4.74 14.27
C LYS A 21 11.77 -3.91 13.82
N TYR A 22 11.74 -2.61 14.13
CA TYR A 22 12.85 -1.69 13.88
C TYR A 22 14.12 -2.19 14.57
N PRO A 23 15.29 -2.06 13.94
CA PRO A 23 16.56 -2.21 14.63
C PRO A 23 16.64 -1.30 15.84
N THR A 24 17.38 -1.72 16.87
CA THR A 24 17.66 -0.88 18.04
C THR A 24 18.26 0.46 17.59
N GLY A 25 17.70 1.55 18.15
CA GLY A 25 18.08 2.93 17.82
C GLY A 25 17.44 3.48 16.54
N TRP A 26 16.56 2.74 15.86
CA TRP A 26 15.81 3.20 14.68
C TRP A 26 14.35 3.58 14.98
N GLU A 27 14.02 3.72 16.27
CA GLU A 27 12.72 4.21 16.69
C GLU A 27 12.48 5.59 16.10
N VAL A 28 11.36 5.73 15.39
CA VAL A 28 10.90 7.01 14.85
C VAL A 28 9.72 7.45 15.68
N THR A 29 9.86 8.60 16.34
CA THR A 29 8.88 9.14 17.29
C THR A 29 7.90 10.14 16.66
N SER A 30 8.18 10.65 15.45
CA SER A 30 7.36 11.67 14.81
C SER A 30 6.14 11.09 14.11
N GLU A 31 4.95 11.61 14.44
CA GLU A 31 3.70 11.26 13.77
C GLU A 31 3.57 11.82 12.36
N ASP A 32 4.40 12.81 12.00
CA ASP A 32 4.32 13.52 10.72
C ASP A 32 4.84 12.72 9.52
N PHE A 33 5.49 11.58 9.79
CA PHE A 33 6.11 10.75 8.75
C PHE A 33 5.58 9.32 8.77
N GLU A 34 5.30 8.80 7.57
CA GLU A 34 5.19 7.38 7.29
C GLU A 34 6.59 6.79 7.20
N CYS A 35 6.80 5.65 7.86
CA CYS A 35 8.07 4.92 7.83
C CYS A 35 7.85 3.50 7.33
N LEU A 36 8.70 3.05 6.42
CA LEU A 36 8.70 1.69 5.87
C LEU A 36 10.08 1.06 6.09
N LEU A 37 10.09 -0.09 6.77
CA LEU A 37 11.30 -0.89 6.94
C LEU A 37 11.36 -1.95 5.83
N LEU A 38 12.43 -1.98 5.05
CA LEU A 38 12.69 -3.02 4.06
C LEU A 38 13.83 -3.92 4.52
N LYS A 39 13.71 -5.21 4.23
CA LYS A 39 14.80 -6.20 4.40
C LYS A 39 15.27 -6.64 3.02
N LEU A 40 16.51 -6.34 2.69
CA LEU A 40 17.16 -6.80 1.48
C LEU A 40 18.02 -8.02 1.79
N PRO A 41 17.74 -9.18 1.17
CA PRO A 41 18.58 -10.36 1.34
C PRO A 41 19.97 -10.18 0.67
N PRO A 42 20.95 -11.02 1.03
CA PRO A 42 22.35 -10.87 0.60
C PRO A 42 22.57 -11.06 -0.91
N ASP A 43 21.72 -11.84 -1.57
CA ASP A 43 21.73 -12.10 -3.01
C ASP A 43 21.36 -10.86 -3.85
N VAL A 44 20.69 -9.88 -3.25
CA VAL A 44 20.33 -8.63 -3.93
C VAL A 44 21.58 -7.76 -4.07
N THR A 45 22.09 -7.60 -5.28
CA THR A 45 23.28 -6.75 -5.49
C THR A 45 23.01 -5.29 -5.11
N ARG A 46 24.09 -4.54 -4.83
CA ARG A 46 24.00 -3.11 -4.53
C ARG A 46 23.35 -2.32 -5.68
N VAL A 47 23.65 -2.67 -6.92
CA VAL A 47 23.09 -2.00 -8.11
C VAL A 47 21.58 -2.21 -8.17
N THR A 48 21.13 -3.46 -8.07
CA THR A 48 19.70 -3.79 -8.08
C THR A 48 18.95 -3.14 -6.91
N ALA A 49 19.54 -3.12 -5.72
CA ALA A 49 18.98 -2.42 -4.58
C ALA A 49 18.84 -0.92 -4.85
N SER A 50 19.92 -0.28 -5.34
CA SER A 50 19.95 1.17 -5.59
C SER A 50 18.91 1.58 -6.61
N MET A 51 18.79 0.85 -7.72
CA MET A 51 17.78 1.12 -8.74
C MET A 51 16.35 1.01 -8.20
N ARG A 52 16.05 -0.04 -7.43
CA ARG A 52 14.72 -0.21 -6.81
C ARG A 52 14.40 0.91 -5.83
N LEU A 53 15.35 1.29 -4.98
CA LEU A 53 15.16 2.35 -3.99
C LEU A 53 15.01 3.72 -4.65
N ALA A 54 15.75 3.99 -5.72
CA ALA A 54 15.60 5.23 -6.50
C ALA A 54 14.19 5.34 -7.09
N ILE A 55 13.68 4.28 -7.71
CA ILE A 55 12.30 4.28 -8.25
C ILE A 55 11.27 4.60 -7.15
N GLU A 56 11.40 4.00 -5.96
CA GLU A 56 10.51 4.30 -4.83
C GLU A 56 10.63 5.76 -4.35
N ALA A 57 11.81 6.36 -4.46
CA ALA A 57 12.02 7.76 -4.13
C ALA A 57 11.37 8.70 -5.14
N GLU A 58 11.65 8.49 -6.43
CA GLU A 58 11.16 9.34 -7.50
C GLU A 58 9.63 9.26 -7.67
N PHE A 59 9.08 8.05 -7.60
CA PHE A 59 7.67 7.80 -7.95
C PHE A 59 6.79 7.43 -6.75
N GLY A 60 7.37 6.89 -5.68
CA GLY A 60 6.65 6.56 -4.45
C GLY A 60 6.69 7.68 -3.40
N GLY A 61 7.53 8.70 -3.59
CA GLY A 61 7.77 9.77 -2.63
C GLY A 61 8.49 9.29 -1.36
N TRP A 62 9.19 8.15 -1.44
CA TRP A 62 9.92 7.57 -0.30
C TRP A 62 11.37 8.03 -0.26
N GLU A 63 11.77 8.69 0.81
CA GLU A 63 13.16 9.09 1.00
C GLU A 63 13.94 8.04 1.79
N LEU A 64 15.19 7.80 1.39
CA LEU A 64 16.11 6.95 2.12
C LEU A 64 16.54 7.62 3.43
N SER A 65 16.20 7.01 4.56
CA SER A 65 16.50 7.57 5.89
C SER A 65 17.73 6.92 6.52
N ARG A 66 17.77 5.58 6.57
CA ARG A 66 18.86 4.82 7.21
C ARG A 66 19.10 3.49 6.52
N VAL A 67 20.34 3.02 6.54
CA VAL A 67 20.72 1.70 6.04
C VAL A 67 21.65 1.03 7.07
N ARG A 68 21.44 -0.26 7.32
CA ARG A 68 22.35 -1.09 8.12
C ARG A 68 22.60 -2.40 7.41
N LEU A 69 23.87 -2.71 7.16
CA LEU A 69 24.35 -4.00 6.69
C LEU A 69 24.66 -4.88 7.91
N TYR A 70 24.26 -6.13 7.85
CA TYR A 70 24.55 -7.16 8.85
C TYR A 70 25.63 -8.13 8.34
N SER A 71 26.25 -8.86 9.25
CA SER A 71 27.33 -9.83 8.95
C SER A 71 26.87 -10.99 8.07
N ASP A 72 25.58 -11.33 8.10
CA ASP A 72 24.95 -12.32 7.21
C ASP A 72 24.70 -11.77 5.78
N GLY A 73 25.15 -10.55 5.50
CA GLY A 73 24.97 -9.85 4.23
C GLY A 73 23.58 -9.26 4.02
N THR A 74 22.64 -9.48 4.95
CA THR A 74 21.33 -8.82 4.87
C THR A 74 21.46 -7.33 5.13
N ARG A 75 20.63 -6.53 4.47
CA ARG A 75 20.52 -5.09 4.75
C ARG A 75 19.12 -4.78 5.23
N LYS A 76 19.02 -3.99 6.30
CA LYS A 76 17.78 -3.29 6.63
C LYS A 76 17.87 -1.86 6.11
N VAL A 77 16.78 -1.39 5.53
CA VAL A 77 16.66 -0.05 4.95
C VAL A 77 15.41 0.60 5.51
N LEU A 78 15.56 1.79 6.07
CA LEU A 78 14.45 2.61 6.53
C LEU A 78 14.15 3.67 5.46
N LEU A 79 12.92 3.65 4.96
CA LEU A 79 12.36 4.69 4.11
C LEU A 79 11.39 5.54 4.92
N LYS A 80 11.34 6.84 4.62
CA LYS A 80 10.40 7.80 5.24
C LYS A 80 9.68 8.59 4.16
N ARG A 81 8.43 8.99 4.42
CA ARG A 81 7.67 9.93 3.58
C ARG A 81 6.81 10.80 4.49
N ARG A 82 6.60 12.06 4.16
CA ARG A 82 5.68 12.93 4.92
C ARG A 82 4.26 12.38 4.83
N ARG A 83 3.57 12.26 5.97
CA ARG A 83 2.14 11.95 5.97
C ARG A 83 1.38 13.08 5.28
N PRO A 84 0.38 12.76 4.44
CA PRO A 84 -0.56 13.78 4.03
C PRO A 84 -1.27 14.31 5.28
N PRO A 85 -1.61 15.61 5.32
CA PRO A 85 -2.33 16.20 6.45
C PRO A 85 -3.59 15.37 6.74
N ARG A 86 -3.86 15.14 8.03
CA ARG A 86 -5.05 14.44 8.51
C ARG A 86 -6.29 15.15 7.93
N GLY A 87 -6.93 14.58 6.92
CA GLY A 87 -8.06 15.17 6.19
C GLY A 87 -7.95 15.15 4.66
N ALA A 88 -6.75 15.05 4.10
CA ALA A 88 -6.59 15.01 2.63
C ALA A 88 -7.02 13.66 2.00
N ARG A 89 -7.07 12.57 2.80
CA ARG A 89 -7.41 11.22 2.32
C ARG A 89 -8.89 10.83 2.50
N SER A 90 -9.75 11.74 2.99
CA SER A 90 -11.17 11.47 3.25
C SER A 90 -12.15 12.09 2.25
N LEU A 91 -11.68 12.89 1.28
CA LEU A 91 -12.51 13.48 0.23
C LEU A 91 -12.69 12.49 -0.94
N GLY A 92 -13.53 11.49 -0.73
CA GLY A 92 -13.93 10.54 -1.78
C GLY A 92 -15.20 9.75 -1.45
N ALA A 93 -15.93 10.14 -0.40
CA ALA A 93 -17.16 9.48 0.04
C ALA A 93 -18.36 10.44 0.01
N ASP A 94 -18.46 11.24 -1.05
CA ASP A 94 -19.71 11.92 -1.42
C ASP A 94 -20.30 11.20 -2.64
N THR A 95 -20.77 9.97 -2.45
CA THR A 95 -21.75 9.40 -3.38
C THR A 95 -23.05 10.16 -3.13
N PRO A 96 -23.63 10.91 -4.08
CA PRO A 96 -24.94 11.47 -3.89
C PRO A 96 -25.93 10.32 -3.79
N GLN A 97 -26.34 10.02 -2.56
CA GLN A 97 -27.46 9.13 -2.29
C GLN A 97 -28.73 9.89 -2.69
N THR A 98 -29.07 9.75 -3.97
CA THR A 98 -30.34 10.17 -4.54
C THR A 98 -31.46 9.44 -3.79
N ASN A 99 -31.94 10.07 -2.72
CA ASN A 99 -33.14 9.68 -2.00
C ASN A 99 -34.35 10.13 -2.82
N HIS A 100 -34.75 9.35 -3.81
CA HIS A 100 -36.09 9.46 -4.38
C HIS A 100 -37.09 8.86 -3.39
N ARG A 101 -37.39 9.64 -2.34
CA ARG A 101 -38.47 9.33 -1.41
C ARG A 101 -39.79 9.68 -2.08
N ARG A 102 -40.49 8.60 -2.45
CA ARG A 102 -41.94 8.41 -2.66
C ARG A 102 -42.85 9.63 -2.43
N THR A 103 -43.76 9.83 -3.36
CA THR A 103 -45.10 10.33 -3.05
C THR A 103 -46.07 9.18 -3.28
N ASP A 104 -46.57 8.64 -2.17
CA ASP A 104 -47.76 7.83 -2.13
C ASP A 104 -48.95 8.71 -2.57
N HIS A 105 -49.77 8.24 -3.52
CA HIS A 105 -51.12 8.75 -3.72
C HIS A 105 -52.07 7.56 -3.62
N ASP A 106 -52.66 7.49 -2.43
CA ASP A 106 -53.82 6.70 -2.07
C ASP A 106 -54.99 6.89 -3.05
N GLY A 107 -55.55 5.76 -3.46
CA GLY A 107 -57.00 5.52 -3.47
C GLY A 107 -57.86 6.23 -4.51
N HIS A 108 -58.38 5.48 -5.48
CA HIS A 108 -59.83 5.23 -5.55
C HIS A 108 -60.14 4.05 -6.49
N ASP A 109 -60.62 2.94 -5.92
CA ASP A 109 -61.52 2.00 -6.61
C ASP A 109 -62.94 2.53 -6.35
N PRO A 110 -63.74 2.71 -7.40
CA PRO A 110 -65.00 2.00 -7.36
C PRO A 110 -65.40 1.49 -8.75
N ARG A 111 -65.62 0.17 -8.83
CA ARG A 111 -66.71 -0.49 -9.56
C ARG A 111 -67.46 0.40 -10.57
N SER A 112 -67.25 0.18 -11.87
CA SER A 112 -68.21 0.54 -12.91
C SER A 112 -67.95 -0.18 -14.25
N ALA A 113 -69.00 -0.85 -14.73
CA ALA A 113 -69.27 -1.31 -16.11
C ALA A 113 -68.33 -2.38 -16.70
N GLN A 114 -68.67 -3.67 -16.76
CA GLN A 114 -69.83 -4.35 -17.38
C GLN A 114 -69.82 -4.32 -18.92
N ALA A 115 -69.66 -5.53 -19.49
CA ALA A 115 -70.09 -5.99 -20.82
C ALA A 115 -69.51 -5.31 -22.07
N CYS A 116 -68.87 -6.12 -22.91
CA CYS A 116 -69.39 -6.57 -24.21
C CYS A 116 -68.70 -7.87 -24.62
#